data_AF-A0A2E4RKB9-F1
#
_entry.id   AF-A0A2E4RKB9-F1
#
_cell.length_a   1.000
_cell.length_b   1.000
_cell.length_c   1.000
_cell.angle_alpha   90.00
_cell.angle_beta   90.00
_cell.angle_gamma   90.00
#
_symmetry.space_group_name_H-M   'P 1'
#
loop_
_entity.id
_entity.type
_entity.pdbx_description
1 polymer ?
#
loop_
_entity_poly.entity_id
_entity_poly.type
_entity_poly.pdbx_seq_one_letter_code
_entity_poly.pdbx_strand_id
1 'polypeptide(L)'
;MTEELVVNISEDEEQEKVSRLGVIGVIWSELNGGIGPWGTLRPLFAIILALIPFLFLGQHFNRQHEKANGWFLIQLPLLFTVILWFLLYVWSIGDAFFVSSRIVAKAENE
;
A
#
# COMPACT_ATOMS: atom_id res chain seq x y z
N MET A 1 -11.80 -23.24 57.86
CA MET A 1 -11.27 -22.35 56.81
C MET A 1 -11.84 -22.85 55.51
N THR A 2 -12.85 -22.17 54.99
CA THR A 2 -13.52 -22.48 53.72
C THR A 2 -13.22 -21.34 52.78
N GLU A 3 -12.42 -21.62 51.76
CA GLU A 3 -11.97 -20.64 50.77
C GLU A 3 -13.10 -20.49 49.74
N GLU A 4 -13.87 -19.42 49.87
CA GLU A 4 -14.91 -19.04 48.91
C GLU A 4 -14.23 -18.59 47.61
N LEU A 5 -14.17 -19.50 46.64
CA LEU A 5 -13.72 -19.22 45.28
C LEU A 5 -14.76 -18.33 44.59
N VAL A 6 -14.58 -17.02 44.70
CA VAL A 6 -15.31 -16.03 43.91
C VAL A 6 -14.78 -16.10 42.47
N VAL A 7 -15.52 -16.83 41.62
CA VAL A 7 -15.32 -16.80 40.18
C VAL A 7 -15.88 -15.49 39.67
N ASN A 8 -15.01 -14.50 39.45
CA ASN A 8 -15.33 -13.31 38.70
C ASN A 8 -15.42 -13.70 37.23
N ILE A 9 -16.62 -14.02 36.76
CA ILE A 9 -16.90 -14.09 35.33
C ILE A 9 -16.84 -12.65 34.85
N SER A 10 -15.74 -12.29 34.16
CA SER A 10 -15.68 -11.07 33.38
C SER A 10 -16.78 -11.14 32.32
N GLU A 11 -17.92 -10.53 32.63
CA GLU A 11 -19.02 -10.25 31.72
C GLU A 11 -18.57 -9.20 30.69
N ASP A 12 -17.60 -9.50 29.84
CA ASP A 12 -17.19 -8.60 28.76
C ASP A 12 -16.59 -9.39 27.58
N GLU A 13 -17.18 -10.55 27.25
CA GLU A 13 -17.28 -10.89 25.83
C GLU A 13 -18.54 -10.19 25.34
N GLU A 14 -18.44 -8.87 25.13
CA GLU A 14 -19.36 -8.18 24.24
C GLU A 14 -19.38 -9.03 22.97
N GLN A 15 -20.53 -9.69 22.74
CA GLN A 15 -20.86 -10.28 21.46
C GLN A 15 -20.96 -9.10 20.50
N GLU A 16 -19.80 -8.62 20.05
CA GLU A 16 -19.67 -7.58 19.07
C GLU A 16 -20.44 -8.11 17.86
N LYS A 17 -21.63 -7.56 17.64
CA LYS A 17 -22.45 -7.85 16.46
C LYS A 17 -21.47 -7.85 15.30
N VAL A 18 -21.26 -9.03 14.70
CA VAL A 18 -20.33 -9.21 13.57
C VAL A 18 -20.86 -8.36 12.42
N SER A 19 -20.50 -7.08 12.47
CA SER A 19 -20.83 -6.09 11.48
C SER A 19 -19.90 -6.38 10.33
N ARG A 20 -20.43 -6.37 9.10
CA ARG A 20 -19.61 -6.58 7.89
C ARG A 20 -18.42 -5.61 7.85
N LEU A 21 -18.55 -4.45 8.49
CA LEU A 21 -17.50 -3.45 8.65
C LEU A 21 -16.40 -3.90 9.63
N GLY A 22 -16.74 -4.59 10.72
CA GLY A 22 -15.77 -5.16 11.65
C GLY A 22 -14.93 -6.27 11.02
N VAL A 23 -15.55 -7.13 10.19
CA VAL A 23 -14.83 -8.17 9.44
C VAL A 23 -13.83 -7.54 8.46
N ILE A 24 -14.20 -6.45 7.77
CA ILE A 24 -13.28 -5.72 6.89
C ILE A 24 -12.13 -5.11 7.70
N GLY A 25 -12.40 -4.55 8.88
CA GLY A 25 -11.38 -4.00 9.78
C GLY A 25 -10.36 -5.06 10.24
N VAL A 26 -10.83 -6.26 10.59
CA VAL A 26 -9.96 -7.39 10.96
C VAL A 26 -9.12 -7.88 9.78
N ILE A 27 -9.72 -8.01 8.59
CA ILE A 27 -8.96 -8.35 7.38
C ILE A 27 -7.91 -7.28 7.08
N TRP A 28 -8.24 -6.00 7.26
CA TRP A 28 -7.32 -4.89 7.04
C TRP A 28 -6.18 -4.88 8.05
N SER A 29 -6.45 -5.15 9.33
CA SER A 29 -5.40 -5.24 10.36
C SER A 29 -4.51 -6.45 10.15
N GLU A 30 -5.05 -7.59 9.71
CA GLU A 30 -4.27 -8.79 9.41
C GLU A 30 -3.41 -8.61 8.15
N LEU A 31 -3.93 -7.91 7.13
CA LEU A 31 -3.18 -7.55 5.92
C LEU A 31 -2.02 -6.60 6.23
N ASN A 32 -2.22 -5.60 7.10
CA ASN A 32 -1.20 -4.60 7.45
C ASN A 32 -0.34 -4.98 8.67
N GLY A 33 -0.71 -6.03 9.41
CA GLY A 33 -0.11 -6.48 10.67
C GLY A 33 1.26 -7.15 10.56
N GLY A 34 1.79 -7.31 9.34
CA GLY A 34 3.22 -7.03 9.16
C GLY A 34 4.14 -8.13 8.63
N ILE A 35 3.70 -9.35 8.28
CA ILE A 35 4.66 -10.36 7.76
C ILE A 35 4.16 -11.19 6.56
N GLY A 36 2.88 -11.62 6.51
CA GLY A 36 2.44 -12.63 5.54
C GLY A 36 2.24 -12.14 4.10
N PRO A 37 1.30 -11.21 3.84
CA PRO A 37 0.89 -10.85 2.47
C PRO A 37 1.88 -9.93 1.76
N TRP A 38 2.33 -8.85 2.42
CA TRP A 38 3.26 -7.89 1.85
C TRP A 38 4.66 -8.47 1.61
N GLY A 39 5.11 -9.38 2.49
CA GLY A 39 6.38 -10.10 2.33
C GLY A 39 6.39 -10.98 1.08
N THR A 40 5.27 -11.65 0.79
CA THR A 40 5.09 -12.49 -0.40
C THR A 40 4.81 -11.66 -1.67
N LEU A 41 4.19 -10.50 -1.53
CA LEU A 41 3.94 -9.57 -2.63
C LEU A 41 5.23 -8.91 -3.13
N ARG A 42 6.19 -8.64 -2.24
CA ARG A 42 7.48 -8.02 -2.58
C ARG A 42 8.24 -8.73 -3.72
N PRO A 43 8.48 -10.06 -3.70
CA PRO A 43 9.14 -10.75 -4.80
C PRO A 43 8.30 -10.77 -6.08
N LEU A 44 6.97 -10.91 -5.99
CA LEU A 44 6.10 -10.84 -7.17
C LEU A 44 6.16 -9.46 -7.83
N PHE A 45 6.09 -8.41 -7.03
CA PHE A 45 6.22 -7.03 -7.49
C PHE A 45 7.61 -6.78 -8.09
N ALA A 46 8.67 -7.29 -7.47
CA ALA A 46 10.04 -7.19 -7.98
C ALA A 46 10.19 -7.91 -9.33
N ILE A 47 9.60 -9.10 -9.50
CA ILE A 47 9.59 -9.83 -10.78
C ILE A 47 8.87 -9.03 -11.86
N ILE A 48 7.68 -8.50 -11.56
CA ILE A 48 6.91 -7.68 -12.51
C ILE A 48 7.71 -6.44 -12.92
N LEU A 49 8.32 -5.74 -11.97
CA LEU A 49 9.19 -4.60 -12.26
C LEU A 49 10.42 -5.00 -13.08
N ALA A 50 11.03 -6.13 -12.76
CA ALA A 50 12.18 -6.63 -13.51
C ALA A 50 11.81 -6.98 -14.96
N LEU A 51 10.56 -7.37 -15.24
CA LEU A 51 10.09 -7.68 -16.61
C LEU A 51 9.94 -6.42 -17.48
N ILE A 52 9.77 -5.23 -16.91
CA ILE A 52 9.59 -3.97 -17.64
C ILE A 52 10.70 -3.72 -18.68
N PRO A 53 12.01 -3.77 -18.33
CA PRO A 53 13.09 -3.64 -19.32
C PRO A 53 13.15 -4.81 -20.31
N PHE A 54 12.65 -5.99 -19.95
CA PHE A 54 12.64 -7.17 -20.81
C PHE A 54 11.46 -7.22 -21.80
N LEU A 55 10.49 -6.30 -21.73
CA LEU A 55 9.38 -6.22 -22.69
C LEU A 55 9.87 -6.04 -24.15
N PHE A 56 11.10 -5.56 -24.35
CA PHE A 56 11.72 -5.36 -25.65
C PHE A 56 12.71 -6.47 -26.06
N LEU A 57 12.92 -7.50 -25.23
CA LEU A 57 13.87 -8.59 -25.53
C LEU A 57 13.49 -9.38 -26.78
N GLY A 58 12.18 -9.58 -27.04
CA GLY A 58 11.72 -10.27 -28.26
C GLY A 58 12.13 -9.54 -29.55
N GLN A 59 12.23 -8.21 -29.51
CA GLN A 59 12.71 -7.41 -30.65
C GLN A 59 14.25 -7.49 -30.78
N HIS A 60 14.96 -7.65 -29.67
CA HIS A 60 16.42 -7.90 -29.66
C HIS A 60 16.75 -9.25 -30.31
N PHE A 61 16.02 -10.32 -30.00
CA PHE A 61 16.22 -11.64 -30.62
C PHE A 61 15.86 -11.70 -32.10
N ASN A 62 14.91 -10.88 -32.56
CA ASN A 62 14.58 -10.76 -33.99
C ASN A 62 15.53 -9.83 -34.78
N ARG A 63 16.61 -9.34 -34.15
CA ARG A 63 17.57 -8.36 -34.71
C ARG A 63 16.94 -7.04 -35.16
N GLN A 64 15.74 -6.70 -34.67
CA GLN A 64 15.00 -5.47 -35.02
C GLN A 64 15.23 -4.39 -33.95
N HIS A 65 16.50 -4.06 -33.68
CA HIS A 65 16.87 -3.10 -32.62
C HIS A 65 16.29 -1.70 -32.86
N GLU A 66 16.20 -1.26 -34.12
CA GLU A 66 15.61 0.04 -34.45
C GLU A 66 14.12 0.10 -34.13
N LYS A 67 13.40 -1.00 -34.39
CA LYS A 67 11.98 -1.12 -34.04
C LYS A 67 11.79 -1.17 -32.52
N ALA A 68 12.64 -1.90 -31.80
CA ALA A 68 12.64 -1.92 -30.34
C ALA A 68 12.80 -0.49 -29.76
N ASN A 69 13.78 0.25 -30.29
CA ASN A 69 14.06 1.61 -29.85
C ASN A 69 12.89 2.57 -30.16
N GLY A 70 12.31 2.49 -31.36
CA GLY A 70 11.14 3.29 -31.71
C GLY A 70 9.95 3.03 -30.80
N TRP A 71 9.69 1.77 -30.44
CA TRP A 71 8.61 1.41 -29.54
C TRP A 71 8.90 1.85 -28.10
N PHE A 72 10.15 1.78 -27.64
CA PHE A 72 10.57 2.30 -26.34
C PHE A 72 10.41 3.82 -26.23
N LEU A 73 10.81 4.58 -27.27
CA LEU A 73 10.64 6.04 -27.28
C LEU A 73 9.18 6.46 -27.17
N ILE A 74 8.26 5.73 -27.81
CA ILE A 74 6.80 5.99 -27.71
C ILE A 74 6.28 5.76 -26.29
N GLN A 75 6.95 4.95 -25.47
CA GLN A 75 6.58 4.75 -24.06
C GLN A 75 7.06 5.87 -23.13
N LEU A 76 8.01 6.72 -23.53
CA LEU A 76 8.54 7.79 -22.67
C LEU A 76 7.45 8.71 -22.08
N PRO A 77 6.45 9.19 -22.85
CA PRO A 77 5.36 9.99 -22.30
C PRO A 77 4.52 9.22 -21.27
N LEU A 78 4.25 7.94 -21.52
CA LEU A 78 3.47 7.08 -20.62
C LEU A 78 4.24 6.82 -19.33
N LEU A 79 5.51 6.44 -19.44
CA LEU A 79 6.40 6.19 -18.31
C LEU A 79 6.54 7.44 -17.45
N PHE A 80 6.75 8.59 -18.08
CA PHE A 80 6.81 9.88 -17.39
C PHE A 80 5.52 10.20 -16.65
N THR A 81 4.36 9.94 -17.26
CA THR A 81 3.05 10.16 -16.63
C THR A 81 2.87 9.29 -15.39
N VAL A 82 3.21 7.99 -15.46
CA VAL A 82 3.09 7.07 -14.33
C VAL A 82 4.02 7.47 -13.18
N ILE A 83 5.28 7.80 -13.48
CA ILE A 83 6.26 8.24 -12.47
C ILE A 83 5.82 9.56 -11.85
N LEU A 84 5.43 10.54 -12.67
CA LEU A 84 4.99 11.84 -12.20
C LEU A 84 3.73 11.73 -11.34
N TRP A 85 2.77 10.91 -11.74
CA TRP A 85 1.58 10.63 -10.94
C TRP A 85 1.95 10.10 -9.55
N PHE A 86 2.85 9.12 -9.47
CA PHE A 86 3.28 8.57 -8.18
C PHE A 86 3.98 9.62 -7.30
N LEU A 87 4.88 10.43 -7.88
CA LEU A 87 5.56 11.51 -7.17
C LEU A 87 4.56 12.56 -6.66
N LEU A 88 3.61 12.98 -7.49
CA LEU A 88 2.57 13.93 -7.12
C LEU A 88 1.61 13.35 -6.07
N TYR A 89 1.32 12.06 -6.14
CA TYR A 89 0.50 11.38 -5.14
C TYR A 89 1.17 11.40 -3.76
N VAL A 90 2.45 11.03 -3.68
CA VAL A 90 3.22 11.10 -2.43
C VAL A 90 3.34 12.54 -1.94
N TRP A 91 3.61 13.49 -2.85
CA TRP A 91 3.65 14.90 -2.53
C TRP A 91 2.34 15.40 -1.92
N SER A 92 1.19 15.01 -2.50
CA SER A 92 -0.14 15.38 -2.02
C SER A 92 -0.41 14.93 -0.59
N ILE A 93 0.04 13.73 -0.20
CA ILE A 93 -0.05 13.25 1.19
C ILE A 93 0.74 14.16 2.12
N GLY A 94 1.98 14.51 1.75
CA GLY A 94 2.82 15.43 2.51
C GLY A 94 2.20 16.82 2.63
N ASP A 95 1.70 17.37 1.53
CA ASP A 95 1.03 18.67 1.49
C ASP A 95 -0.18 18.72 2.43
N ALA A 96 -1.04 17.69 2.39
CA ALA A 96 -2.18 17.57 3.29
C ALA A 96 -1.76 17.52 4.78
N PHE A 97 -0.65 16.82 5.08
CA PHE A 97 -0.09 16.76 6.43
C PHE A 97 0.44 18.12 6.91
N PHE A 98 1.12 18.88 6.05
CA PHE A 98 1.60 20.21 6.41
C PHE A 98 0.43 21.19 6.63
N VAL A 99 -0.59 21.14 5.79
CA VAL A 99 -1.78 22.00 5.92
C VAL A 99 -2.51 21.70 7.23
N SER A 100 -2.76 20.43 7.56
CA SER A 100 -3.43 20.07 8.82
C SER A 100 -2.62 20.47 10.05
N SER A 101 -1.30 20.24 10.03
CA SER A 101 -0.40 20.62 11.12
C SER A 101 -0.43 22.13 11.40
N ARG A 102 -0.49 22.96 10.35
CA ARG A 102 -0.58 24.42 10.49
C ARG A 102 -1.91 24.87 11.10
N ILE A 103 -3.02 24.20 10.78
CA ILE A 103 -4.33 24.52 11.35
C ILE A 103 -4.33 24.24 12.86
N VAL A 104 -3.79 23.08 13.28
CA VAL A 104 -3.68 22.71 14.70
C VAL A 104 -2.78 23.70 15.45
N ALA A 105 -1.61 24.03 14.90
CA ALA A 105 -0.69 24.98 15.52
C ALA A 105 -1.30 26.38 15.69
N LYS A 106 -2.18 26.80 14.77
CA LYS A 106 -2.90 28.08 14.93
C LYS A 106 -3.94 28.01 16.04
N ALA A 107 -4.71 26.93 16.12
CA ALA A 107 -5.74 26.75 17.14
C ALA A 107 -5.18 26.66 18.57
N GLU A 108 -3.93 26.20 18.73
CA GLU A 108 -3.26 26.14 20.03
C GLU A 108 -2.72 27.51 20.50
N ASN A 109 -2.56 28.47 19.59
CA ASN A 109 -2.05 29.82 19.88
C ASN A 109 -3.17 30.88 20.04
N GLU A 110 -4.44 30.50 19.92
CA GLU A 110 -5.63 31.32 20.21
C GLU A 110 -6.21 30.96 21.59
#